data_AF-A0A951ACF0-F1
#
_entry.id   AF-A0A951ACF0-F1
#
_cell.length_a   1.000
_cell.length_b   1.000
_cell.length_c   1.000
_cell.angle_alpha   90.00
_cell.angle_beta   90.00
_cell.angle_gamma   90.00
#
_symmetry.space_group_name_H-M   'P 1'
#
loop_
_entity.id
_entity.type
_entity.pdbx_description
1 polymer ?
#
loop_
_entity_poly.entity_id
_entity_poly.type
_entity_poly.pdbx_seq_one_letter_code
_entity_poly.pdbx_strand_id
1 'polypeptide(L)'
;MFETARAALYPVLPLRDIVVFPHMIVPLFVGREKSVRALEDVMKDDKQILLVTQKNAAQDDPSTSDIYTVGTIGTVLQLLKLPDGTVKVLVEGGQRARIVRFADNDAFFQADAEVIGEKAGANQEIEALARTVVTQFEQYIKLNKKIPPEVLVSINQIDDPGKLADTVASHLSLKIPEKQELLETEVVSERLEKVFGYMEGEIGVLQVEKRIRNRVKRQMEKTQREYYLNEQLKAIQKELGEGEDGRDEMAELEDKINKTKFTKEARDKAIAEL
;
A
#
# COMPACT_ATOMS: atom_id res chain seq x y z
N MET A 1 16.48 -19.17 -34.30
CA MET A 1 15.96 -18.34 -35.40
C MET A 1 15.01 -17.36 -34.73
N PHE A 2 15.43 -16.12 -34.48
CA PHE A 2 14.56 -15.14 -33.81
C PHE A 2 13.57 -14.63 -34.85
N GLU A 3 12.32 -15.01 -34.71
CA GLU A 3 11.22 -14.41 -35.44
C GLU A 3 11.23 -12.92 -35.09
N THR A 4 11.62 -12.05 -36.02
CA THR A 4 11.51 -10.60 -35.84
C THR A 4 10.06 -10.31 -35.52
N ALA A 5 9.77 -10.00 -34.26
CA ALA A 5 8.44 -9.64 -33.81
C ALA A 5 7.97 -8.47 -34.68
N ARG A 6 6.98 -8.73 -35.53
CA ARG A 6 6.45 -7.71 -36.42
C ARG A 6 5.63 -6.76 -35.57
N ALA A 7 5.97 -5.46 -35.59
CA ALA A 7 5.18 -4.44 -34.92
C ALA A 7 3.72 -4.56 -35.38
N ALA A 8 2.79 -4.62 -34.43
CA ALA A 8 1.36 -4.66 -34.67
C ALA A 8 0.70 -3.43 -34.07
N LEU A 9 -0.39 -2.99 -34.70
CA LEU A 9 -1.12 -1.79 -34.32
C LEU A 9 -2.11 -2.13 -33.20
N TYR A 10 -1.99 -1.46 -32.06
CA TYR A 10 -2.88 -1.65 -30.91
C TYR A 10 -3.52 -0.34 -30.46
N PRO A 11 -4.81 -0.35 -30.08
CA PRO A 11 -5.38 0.70 -29.26
C PRO A 11 -4.63 0.82 -27.93
N VAL A 12 -4.32 2.05 -27.52
CA VAL A 12 -3.55 2.33 -26.31
C VAL A 12 -4.48 2.86 -25.23
N LEU A 13 -4.39 2.26 -24.04
CA LEU A 13 -5.09 2.72 -22.84
C LEU A 13 -4.10 3.29 -21.83
N PRO A 14 -4.02 4.64 -21.71
CA PRO A 14 -3.22 5.27 -20.68
C PRO A 14 -3.81 5.02 -19.28
N LEU A 15 -3.01 4.41 -18.40
CA LEU A 15 -3.37 4.06 -17.04
C LEU A 15 -2.84 5.09 -16.05
N ARG A 16 -3.64 5.40 -15.01
CA ARG A 16 -3.23 6.26 -13.89
C ARG A 16 -2.93 5.41 -12.67
N ASP A 17 -1.88 5.74 -11.95
CA ASP A 17 -1.52 5.14 -10.66
C ASP A 17 -1.42 3.60 -10.65
N ILE A 18 -1.22 2.98 -11.81
CA ILE A 18 -1.02 1.54 -11.92
C ILE A 18 -0.13 1.16 -13.10
N VAL A 19 0.70 0.15 -12.87
CA VAL A 19 1.45 -0.58 -13.88
C VAL A 19 0.88 -2.00 -13.91
N VAL A 20 0.39 -2.45 -15.07
CA VAL A 20 -0.19 -3.78 -15.23
C VAL A 20 0.90 -4.73 -15.69
N PHE A 21 1.21 -5.73 -14.89
CA PHE A 21 2.19 -6.77 -15.22
C PHE A 21 1.54 -7.91 -16.03
N PRO A 22 2.34 -8.71 -16.76
CA PRO A 22 1.89 -9.99 -17.31
C PRO A 22 1.16 -10.85 -16.27
N HIS A 23 0.10 -11.54 -16.70
CA HIS A 23 -0.79 -12.39 -15.90
C HIS A 23 -1.58 -11.69 -14.78
N MET A 24 -1.41 -10.37 -14.62
CA MET A 24 -2.17 -9.59 -13.65
C MET A 24 -3.60 -9.36 -14.19
N ILE A 25 -4.60 -9.77 -13.41
CA ILE A 25 -6.00 -9.46 -13.68
C ILE A 25 -6.41 -8.29 -12.79
N VAL A 26 -6.87 -7.19 -13.41
CA VAL A 26 -7.24 -5.98 -12.66
C VAL A 26 -8.50 -5.33 -13.22
N PRO A 27 -9.45 -4.92 -12.36
CA PRO A 27 -10.56 -4.08 -12.78
C PRO A 27 -10.09 -2.62 -12.91
N LEU A 28 -10.39 -2.00 -14.05
CA LEU A 28 -10.11 -0.60 -14.34
C LEU A 28 -11.41 0.17 -14.53
N PHE A 29 -11.41 1.44 -14.11
CA PHE A 29 -12.51 2.37 -14.33
C PHE A 29 -12.06 3.42 -15.32
N VAL A 30 -12.79 3.54 -16.43
CA VAL A 30 -12.44 4.39 -17.56
C VAL A 30 -13.56 5.38 -17.82
N GLY A 31 -13.27 6.68 -17.68
CA GLY A 31 -14.25 7.76 -17.89
C GLY A 31 -13.89 8.74 -19.01
N ARG A 32 -12.66 8.71 -19.53
CA ARG A 32 -12.24 9.62 -20.61
C ARG A 32 -12.85 9.16 -21.94
N GLU A 33 -13.47 10.07 -22.68
CA GLU A 33 -14.14 9.73 -23.95
C GLU A 33 -13.23 8.97 -24.93
N LYS A 34 -11.99 9.44 -25.14
CA LYS A 34 -11.02 8.76 -26.01
C LYS A 34 -10.72 7.33 -25.55
N SER A 35 -10.56 7.12 -24.25
CA SER A 35 -10.29 5.79 -23.68
C SER A 35 -11.51 4.86 -23.77
N VAL A 36 -12.73 5.40 -23.61
CA VAL A 36 -13.96 4.63 -23.81
C VAL A 36 -14.10 4.20 -25.27
N ARG A 37 -13.82 5.10 -26.23
CA ARG A 37 -13.83 4.76 -27.66
C ARG A 37 -12.81 3.69 -28.01
N ALA A 38 -11.59 3.76 -27.44
CA ALA A 38 -10.58 2.71 -27.61
C ALA A 38 -11.11 1.35 -27.15
N LEU A 39 -11.75 1.28 -25.98
CA LEU A 39 -12.32 0.05 -25.45
C LEU A 39 -13.47 -0.49 -26.32
N GLU A 40 -14.33 0.37 -26.84
CA GLU A 40 -15.40 -0.03 -27.75
C GLU A 40 -14.88 -0.56 -29.09
N ASP A 41 -13.75 -0.03 -29.57
CA ASP A 41 -13.08 -0.49 -30.78
C ASP A 41 -12.43 -1.87 -30.56
N VAL A 42 -11.69 -2.03 -29.46
CA VAL A 42 -11.06 -3.31 -29.05
C VAL A 42 -12.08 -4.45 -28.97
N MET A 43 -13.31 -4.17 -28.54
CA MET A 43 -14.37 -5.19 -28.45
C MET A 43 -14.89 -5.70 -29.80
N LYS A 44 -14.60 -5.01 -30.91
CA LYS A 44 -14.99 -5.42 -32.27
C LYS A 44 -13.95 -6.32 -32.95
N ASP A 45 -12.74 -6.36 -32.41
CA ASP A 45 -11.58 -7.04 -32.99
C ASP A 45 -11.06 -8.13 -32.04
N ASP A 46 -9.75 -8.44 -32.07
CA ASP A 46 -9.07 -9.47 -31.28
C ASP A 46 -9.08 -9.25 -29.74
N LYS A 47 -9.78 -8.24 -29.23
CA LYS A 47 -9.88 -7.88 -27.79
C LYS A 47 -8.53 -7.55 -27.13
N GLN A 48 -7.49 -7.29 -27.92
CA GLN A 48 -6.18 -6.90 -27.43
C GLN A 48 -6.08 -5.39 -27.27
N ILE A 49 -5.44 -4.95 -26.19
CA ILE A 49 -5.24 -3.53 -25.89
C ILE A 49 -3.85 -3.33 -25.29
N LEU A 50 -3.18 -2.24 -25.66
CA LEU A 50 -1.89 -1.89 -25.08
C LEU A 50 -2.10 -1.02 -23.83
N LEU A 51 -1.79 -1.59 -22.68
CA LEU A 51 -1.89 -0.96 -21.36
C LEU A 51 -0.58 -0.24 -21.04
N VAL A 52 -0.64 1.09 -20.89
CA VAL A 52 0.57 1.91 -20.71
C VAL A 52 0.37 2.90 -19.58
N THR A 53 1.33 2.98 -18.67
CA THR A 53 1.22 3.88 -17.52
C THR A 53 1.57 5.33 -17.89
N GLN A 54 0.86 6.28 -17.28
CA GLN A 54 1.19 7.70 -17.34
C GLN A 54 2.34 8.03 -16.40
N LYS A 55 3.24 8.93 -16.82
CA LYS A 55 4.33 9.45 -16.00
C LYS A 55 3.80 10.33 -14.86
N ASN A 56 2.74 11.10 -15.14
CA ASN A 56 2.06 11.94 -14.16
C ASN A 56 0.57 11.57 -14.07
N ALA A 57 0.17 10.98 -12.94
CA ALA A 57 -1.21 10.57 -12.72
C ALA A 57 -2.20 11.73 -12.52
N ALA A 58 -1.71 12.91 -12.15
CA ALA A 58 -2.53 14.11 -11.97
C ALA A 58 -2.95 14.75 -13.31
N GLN A 59 -2.37 14.32 -14.43
CA GLN A 59 -2.70 14.88 -15.74
C GLN A 59 -3.96 14.22 -16.30
N ASP A 60 -4.99 15.03 -16.55
CA ASP A 60 -6.27 14.52 -17.03
C ASP A 60 -6.29 14.19 -18.52
N ASP A 61 -5.48 14.87 -19.34
CA ASP A 61 -5.36 14.59 -20.77
C ASP A 61 -3.86 14.41 -21.11
N PRO A 62 -3.33 13.17 -21.03
CA PRO A 62 -1.92 12.91 -21.26
C PRO A 62 -1.60 13.01 -22.75
N SER A 63 -0.50 13.67 -23.11
CA SER A 63 0.07 13.57 -24.45
C SER A 63 0.84 12.25 -24.61
N THR A 64 1.23 11.92 -25.83
CA THR A 64 2.10 10.77 -26.13
C THR A 64 3.46 10.85 -25.43
N SER A 65 3.92 12.05 -25.06
CA SER A 65 5.16 12.26 -24.31
C SER A 65 5.01 12.03 -22.80
N ASP A 66 3.77 12.06 -22.29
CA ASP A 66 3.43 11.92 -20.87
C ASP A 66 3.18 10.47 -20.46
N ILE A 67 3.29 9.53 -21.40
CA ILE A 67 3.15 8.08 -21.17
C ILE A 67 4.50 7.39 -21.33
N TYR A 68 4.68 6.28 -20.60
CA TYR A 68 5.85 5.42 -20.77
C TYR A 68 5.83 4.75 -22.15
N THR A 69 6.99 4.30 -22.62
CA THR A 69 7.12 3.63 -23.92
C THR A 69 6.96 2.12 -23.81
N VAL A 70 7.15 1.55 -22.63
CA VAL A 70 6.93 0.13 -22.36
C VAL A 70 5.64 -0.04 -21.57
N GLY A 71 4.83 -0.97 -22.02
CA GLY A 71 3.57 -1.35 -21.41
C GLY A 71 3.34 -2.85 -21.52
N THR A 72 2.09 -3.25 -21.34
CA THR A 72 1.66 -4.65 -21.42
C THR A 72 0.53 -4.75 -22.42
N ILE A 73 0.68 -5.61 -23.42
CA ILE A 73 -0.45 -6.05 -24.26
C ILE A 73 -1.33 -6.92 -23.36
N GLY A 74 -2.54 -6.47 -23.13
CA GLY A 74 -3.54 -7.18 -22.35
C GLY A 74 -4.75 -7.56 -23.17
N THR A 75 -5.57 -8.43 -22.60
CA THR A 75 -6.85 -8.87 -23.18
C THR A 75 -7.99 -8.30 -22.35
N VAL A 76 -9.00 -7.73 -23.02
CA VAL A 76 -10.24 -7.30 -22.38
C VAL A 76 -11.12 -8.52 -22.11
N LEU A 77 -11.25 -8.89 -20.84
CA LEU A 77 -12.05 -10.03 -20.40
C LEU A 77 -13.55 -9.67 -20.30
N GLN A 78 -13.85 -8.50 -19.75
CA GLN A 78 -15.22 -8.05 -19.53
C GLN A 78 -15.31 -6.53 -19.62
N LEU A 79 -16.39 -6.03 -20.22
CA LEU A 79 -16.72 -4.62 -20.30
C LEU A 79 -18.14 -4.40 -19.77
N LEU A 80 -18.29 -3.50 -18.80
CA LEU A 80 -19.58 -3.09 -18.23
C LEU A 80 -19.69 -1.58 -18.26
N LYS A 81 -20.68 -1.06 -19.00
CA LYS A 81 -21.03 0.37 -18.98
C LYS A 81 -21.88 0.66 -17.74
N LEU A 82 -21.46 1.65 -16.97
CA LEU A 82 -22.18 2.12 -15.79
C LEU A 82 -23.16 3.24 -16.20
N PRO A 83 -24.24 3.47 -15.41
CA PRO A 83 -25.25 4.49 -15.73
C PRO A 83 -24.71 5.93 -15.76
N ASP A 84 -23.57 6.17 -15.11
CA ASP A 84 -22.87 7.46 -15.06
C ASP A 84 -22.04 7.76 -16.32
N GLY A 85 -22.02 6.84 -17.29
CA GLY A 85 -21.24 6.94 -18.52
C GLY A 85 -19.81 6.43 -18.41
N THR A 86 -19.36 6.02 -17.21
CA THR A 86 -18.06 5.37 -17.04
C THR A 86 -18.11 3.91 -17.44
N VAL A 87 -16.97 3.36 -17.82
CA VAL A 87 -16.83 1.96 -18.20
C VAL A 87 -15.97 1.25 -17.17
N LYS A 88 -16.53 0.21 -16.55
CA LYS A 88 -15.77 -0.74 -15.74
C LYS A 88 -15.31 -1.88 -16.66
N VAL A 89 -14.00 -2.05 -16.78
CA VAL A 89 -13.40 -3.08 -17.61
C VAL A 89 -12.54 -4.01 -16.74
N LEU A 90 -12.59 -5.31 -17.02
CA LEU A 90 -11.67 -6.29 -16.46
C LEU A 90 -10.64 -6.64 -17.52
N VAL A 91 -9.37 -6.41 -17.23
CA VAL A 91 -8.26 -6.70 -18.16
C VAL A 91 -7.31 -7.71 -17.55
N GLU A 92 -6.75 -8.56 -18.40
CA GLU A 92 -5.65 -9.47 -18.06
C GLU A 92 -4.40 -9.02 -18.81
N GLY A 93 -3.30 -8.78 -18.10
CA GLY A 93 -2.00 -8.54 -18.72
C GLY A 93 -1.51 -9.80 -19.44
N GLY A 94 -1.12 -9.66 -20.70
CA GLY A 94 -0.54 -10.74 -21.50
C GLY A 94 0.99 -10.65 -21.51
N GLN A 95 1.53 -9.89 -22.46
CA GLN A 95 2.97 -9.80 -22.70
C GLN A 95 3.47 -8.36 -22.62
N ARG A 96 4.74 -8.18 -22.24
CA ARG A 96 5.40 -6.89 -22.33
C ARG A 96 5.52 -6.45 -23.78
N ALA A 97 5.30 -5.17 -24.04
CA ALA A 97 5.52 -4.60 -25.35
C ALA A 97 6.09 -3.19 -25.28
N ARG A 98 6.85 -2.83 -26.30
CA ARG A 98 7.44 -1.50 -26.49
C ARG A 98 6.73 -0.80 -27.63
N ILE A 99 6.30 0.44 -27.39
CA ILE A 99 5.81 1.33 -28.43
C ILE A 99 6.97 1.72 -29.34
N VAL A 100 6.82 1.46 -30.62
CA VAL A 100 7.75 1.90 -31.67
C VAL A 100 7.38 3.30 -32.14
N ARG A 101 6.09 3.53 -32.39
CA ARG A 101 5.54 4.84 -32.75
C ARG A 101 4.04 4.90 -32.47
N PHE A 102 3.55 6.11 -32.22
CA PHE A 102 2.12 6.39 -32.24
C PHE A 102 1.66 6.57 -33.68
N ALA A 103 0.48 6.06 -34.01
CA ALA A 103 -0.15 6.31 -35.30
C ALA A 103 -1.27 7.34 -35.12
N ASP A 104 -1.47 8.16 -36.16
CA ASP A 104 -2.46 9.23 -36.12
C ASP A 104 -3.88 8.65 -36.04
N ASN A 105 -4.62 9.08 -35.03
CA ASN A 105 -6.02 8.74 -34.82
C ASN A 105 -6.66 9.77 -33.87
N ASP A 106 -7.64 10.52 -34.37
CA ASP A 106 -8.33 11.55 -33.60
C ASP A 106 -9.30 10.98 -32.56
N ALA A 107 -9.77 9.74 -32.76
CA ALA A 107 -10.76 9.12 -31.90
C ALA A 107 -10.16 8.62 -30.58
N PHE A 108 -8.95 8.04 -30.62
CA PHE A 108 -8.24 7.48 -29.48
C PHE A 108 -6.76 7.22 -29.80
N PHE A 109 -5.93 6.99 -28.77
CA PHE A 109 -4.53 6.65 -28.97
C PHE A 109 -4.38 5.26 -29.59
N GLN A 110 -3.56 5.15 -30.63
CA GLN A 110 -3.09 3.86 -31.16
C GLN A 110 -1.59 3.92 -31.40
N ALA A 111 -0.92 2.77 -31.30
CA ALA A 111 0.52 2.67 -31.50
C ALA A 111 0.91 1.34 -32.14
N ASP A 112 1.94 1.41 -32.99
CA ASP A 112 2.67 0.22 -33.41
C ASP A 112 3.54 -0.23 -32.22
N ALA A 113 3.32 -1.45 -31.74
CA ALA A 113 4.05 -2.01 -30.61
C ALA A 113 4.67 -3.37 -30.96
N GLU A 114 5.85 -3.61 -30.38
CA GLU A 114 6.61 -4.84 -30.52
C GLU A 114 6.67 -5.58 -29.19
N VAL A 115 6.41 -6.88 -29.22
CA VAL A 115 6.53 -7.74 -28.04
C VAL A 115 7.99 -7.80 -27.59
N ILE A 116 8.21 -7.54 -26.30
CA ILE A 116 9.52 -7.67 -25.69
C ILE A 116 9.69 -9.12 -25.24
N GLY A 117 10.63 -9.84 -25.87
CA GLY A 117 10.99 -11.18 -25.46
C GLY A 117 11.71 -11.20 -24.11
N GLU A 118 11.48 -12.23 -23.30
CA GLU A 118 12.19 -12.42 -22.04
C GLU A 118 13.54 -13.10 -22.29
N LYS A 119 14.58 -12.63 -21.59
CA LYS A 119 15.90 -13.25 -21.61
C LYS A 119 16.13 -13.93 -20.27
N ALA A 120 16.20 -15.26 -20.30
CA ALA A 120 16.75 -16.02 -19.18
C ALA A 120 18.23 -15.62 -19.05
N GLY A 121 18.58 -14.90 -17.98
CA GLY A 121 19.95 -14.46 -17.70
C GLY A 121 20.88 -15.61 -17.35
N ALA A 122 21.83 -15.38 -16.43
CA ALA A 122 22.73 -16.44 -15.95
C ALA A 122 21.94 -17.58 -15.26
N ASN A 123 21.81 -18.70 -15.96
CA ASN A 123 20.83 -19.75 -15.65
C ASN A 123 21.09 -20.51 -14.34
N GLN A 124 22.32 -20.48 -13.81
CA GLN A 124 22.72 -21.34 -12.70
C GLN A 124 22.27 -20.81 -11.31
N GLU A 125 21.89 -19.53 -11.21
CA GLU A 125 21.51 -18.89 -9.95
C GLU A 125 20.03 -18.49 -9.89
N ILE A 126 19.32 -18.48 -11.04
CA ILE A 126 17.92 -18.03 -11.13
C ILE A 126 16.99 -18.86 -10.23
N GLU A 127 17.15 -20.18 -10.17
CA GLU A 127 16.32 -21.03 -9.31
C GLU A 127 16.56 -20.76 -7.81
N ALA A 128 17.81 -20.53 -7.42
CA ALA A 128 18.15 -20.22 -6.04
C ALA A 128 17.56 -18.86 -5.64
N LEU A 129 17.69 -17.86 -6.53
CA LEU A 129 17.11 -16.54 -6.34
C LEU A 129 15.58 -16.60 -6.28
N ALA A 130 14.93 -17.38 -7.14
CA ALA A 130 13.48 -17.59 -7.12
C ALA A 130 13.01 -18.15 -5.77
N ARG A 131 13.68 -19.18 -5.23
CA ARG A 131 13.38 -19.73 -3.88
C ARG A 131 13.55 -18.68 -2.78
N THR A 132 14.59 -17.86 -2.87
CA THR A 132 14.82 -16.76 -1.92
C THR A 132 13.72 -15.70 -2.02
N VAL A 133 13.30 -15.32 -3.22
CA VAL A 133 12.18 -14.37 -3.43
C VAL A 133 10.88 -14.90 -2.83
N VAL A 134 10.56 -16.18 -3.02
CA VAL A 134 9.37 -16.80 -2.41
C VAL A 134 9.45 -16.74 -0.88
N THR A 135 10.59 -17.14 -0.30
CA THR A 135 10.81 -17.10 1.15
C THR A 135 10.67 -15.68 1.71
N GLN A 136 11.17 -14.69 0.98
CA GLN A 136 11.06 -13.30 1.40
C GLN A 136 9.63 -12.78 1.27
N PHE A 137 8.91 -13.21 0.24
CA PHE A 137 7.52 -12.84 0.03
C PHE A 137 6.61 -13.39 1.14
N GLU A 138 6.91 -14.58 1.68
CA GLU A 138 6.25 -15.10 2.89
C GLU A 138 6.40 -14.16 4.09
N GLN A 139 7.60 -13.62 4.30
CA GLN A 139 7.86 -12.66 5.38
C GLN A 139 7.10 -11.35 5.15
N TYR A 140 7.08 -10.87 3.91
CA TYR A 140 6.34 -9.69 3.51
C TYR A 140 4.83 -9.83 3.77
N ILE A 141 4.18 -10.94 3.35
CA ILE A 141 2.75 -11.18 3.63
C ILE A 141 2.46 -11.20 5.14
N LYS A 142 3.32 -11.83 5.95
CA LYS A 142 3.15 -11.88 7.42
C LYS A 142 3.12 -10.50 8.07
N LEU A 143 3.81 -9.52 7.47
CA LEU A 143 3.83 -8.13 7.93
C LEU A 143 2.73 -7.29 7.28
N ASN A 144 2.45 -7.51 5.99
CA ASN A 144 1.44 -6.80 5.21
C ASN A 144 0.12 -7.59 5.14
N LYS A 145 -0.73 -7.38 6.15
CA LYS A 145 -2.05 -8.03 6.27
C LYS A 145 -3.08 -7.63 5.20
N LYS A 146 -2.74 -6.75 4.26
CA LYS A 146 -3.62 -6.40 3.14
C LYS A 146 -3.66 -7.48 2.06
N ILE A 147 -2.63 -8.33 1.99
CA ILE A 147 -2.52 -9.39 1.00
C ILE A 147 -3.16 -10.67 1.57
N PRO A 148 -4.13 -11.27 0.86
CA PRO A 148 -4.73 -12.54 1.28
C PRO A 148 -3.68 -13.67 1.32
N PRO A 149 -3.66 -14.53 2.36
CA PRO A 149 -2.72 -15.65 2.44
C PRO A 149 -2.81 -16.62 1.25
N GLU A 150 -3.96 -16.68 0.57
CA GLU A 150 -4.19 -17.51 -0.61
C GLU A 150 -3.24 -17.17 -1.76
N VAL A 151 -2.79 -15.90 -1.84
CA VAL A 151 -1.80 -15.45 -2.84
C VAL A 151 -0.47 -16.20 -2.69
N LEU A 152 -0.09 -16.55 -1.46
CA LEU A 152 1.14 -17.30 -1.21
C LEU A 152 1.09 -18.71 -1.78
N VAL A 153 -0.10 -19.34 -1.77
CA VAL A 153 -0.29 -20.68 -2.35
C VAL A 153 -0.08 -20.61 -3.86
N SER A 154 -0.66 -19.60 -4.52
CA SER A 154 -0.48 -19.39 -5.96
C SER A 154 0.98 -19.16 -6.32
N ILE A 155 1.71 -18.34 -5.56
CA ILE A 155 3.13 -18.05 -5.82
C ILE A 155 4.01 -19.28 -5.66
N ASN A 156 3.75 -20.14 -4.67
CA ASN A 156 4.47 -21.40 -4.48
C ASN A 156 4.27 -22.41 -5.61
N GLN A 157 3.24 -22.23 -6.45
CA GLN A 157 2.95 -23.09 -7.61
C GLN A 157 3.55 -22.55 -8.92
N ILE A 158 4.23 -21.40 -8.89
CA ILE A 158 4.83 -20.80 -10.09
C ILE A 158 6.24 -21.36 -10.29
N ASP A 159 6.39 -22.22 -11.30
CA ASP A 159 7.70 -22.76 -11.70
C ASP A 159 8.51 -21.78 -12.56
N ASP A 160 7.84 -20.89 -13.29
CA ASP A 160 8.49 -19.93 -14.18
C ASP A 160 9.02 -18.70 -13.43
N PRO A 161 10.34 -18.45 -13.41
CA PRO A 161 10.92 -17.35 -12.64
C PRO A 161 10.50 -15.96 -13.14
N GLY A 162 10.19 -15.82 -14.43
CA GLY A 162 9.71 -14.57 -15.03
C GLY A 162 8.31 -14.22 -14.52
N LYS A 163 7.39 -15.19 -14.53
CA LYS A 163 6.05 -15.09 -13.97
C LYS A 163 6.07 -14.87 -12.45
N LEU A 164 7.01 -15.51 -11.75
CA LEU A 164 7.18 -15.32 -10.32
C LEU A 164 7.51 -13.86 -10.00
N ALA A 165 8.51 -13.29 -10.69
CA ALA A 165 8.89 -11.89 -10.54
C ALA A 165 7.71 -10.95 -10.77
N ASP A 166 6.91 -11.19 -11.81
CA ASP A 166 5.79 -10.34 -12.21
C ASP A 166 4.63 -10.41 -11.21
N THR A 167 4.31 -11.63 -10.77
CA THR A 167 3.27 -11.87 -9.78
C THR A 167 3.63 -11.20 -8.46
N VAL A 168 4.86 -11.37 -7.99
CA VAL A 168 5.35 -10.72 -6.78
C VAL A 168 5.32 -9.20 -6.92
N ALA A 169 5.85 -8.65 -8.02
CA ALA A 169 5.87 -7.20 -8.30
C ALA A 169 4.47 -6.58 -8.29
N SER A 170 3.45 -7.31 -8.77
CA SER A 170 2.06 -6.85 -8.76
C SER A 170 1.50 -6.63 -7.35
N HIS A 171 1.99 -7.38 -6.36
CA HIS A 171 1.57 -7.32 -4.96
C HIS A 171 2.45 -6.41 -4.07
N LEU A 172 3.60 -5.97 -4.55
CA LEU A 172 4.43 -5.00 -3.83
C LEU A 172 3.83 -3.59 -3.89
N SER A 173 3.96 -2.85 -2.78
CA SER A 173 3.44 -1.47 -2.63
C SER A 173 4.47 -0.44 -3.09
N LEU A 174 4.96 -0.59 -4.32
CA LEU A 174 6.00 0.28 -4.90
C LEU A 174 5.43 1.51 -5.59
N LYS A 175 6.26 2.55 -5.72
CA LYS A 175 5.93 3.74 -6.52
C LYS A 175 5.92 3.40 -8.00
N ILE A 176 5.23 4.21 -8.80
CA ILE A 176 5.10 3.99 -10.25
C ILE A 176 6.45 3.89 -10.97
N PRO A 177 7.46 4.76 -10.71
CA PRO A 177 8.75 4.63 -11.38
C PRO A 177 9.44 3.29 -11.10
N GLU A 178 9.33 2.77 -9.88
CA GLU A 178 9.92 1.48 -9.47
C GLU A 178 9.19 0.31 -10.12
N LYS A 179 7.83 0.35 -10.17
CA LYS A 179 7.04 -0.67 -10.90
C LYS A 179 7.34 -0.65 -12.39
N GLN A 180 7.49 0.53 -12.96
CA GLN A 180 7.80 0.70 -14.37
C GLN A 180 9.19 0.15 -14.69
N GLU A 181 10.18 0.40 -13.84
CA GLU A 181 11.52 -0.17 -13.98
C GLU A 181 11.48 -1.71 -13.99
N LEU A 182 10.67 -2.32 -13.12
CA LEU A 182 10.47 -3.78 -13.11
C LEU A 182 9.81 -4.28 -14.39
N LEU A 183 8.84 -3.54 -14.95
CA LEU A 183 8.20 -3.90 -16.21
C LEU A 183 9.20 -3.81 -17.38
N GLU A 184 10.08 -2.81 -17.37
CA GLU A 184 11.09 -2.54 -18.41
C GLU A 184 12.30 -3.47 -18.35
N THR A 185 12.50 -4.19 -17.23
CA THR A 185 13.63 -5.12 -17.06
C THR A 185 13.38 -6.44 -17.81
N GLU A 186 14.06 -6.59 -18.96
CA GLU A 186 13.92 -7.76 -19.86
C GLU A 186 14.59 -9.04 -19.33
N VAL A 187 15.65 -8.88 -18.53
CA VAL A 187 16.45 -9.99 -18.00
C VAL A 187 15.82 -10.49 -16.70
N VAL A 188 15.39 -11.75 -16.69
CA VAL A 188 14.63 -12.32 -15.57
C VAL A 188 15.43 -12.33 -14.26
N SER A 189 16.74 -12.63 -14.31
CA SER A 189 17.59 -12.62 -13.11
C SER A 189 17.68 -11.24 -12.49
N GLU A 190 17.95 -10.20 -13.29
CA GLU A 190 17.98 -8.80 -12.84
C GLU A 190 16.63 -8.37 -12.27
N ARG A 191 15.53 -8.80 -12.89
CA ARG A 191 14.18 -8.49 -12.42
C ARG A 191 13.92 -9.11 -11.05
N LEU A 192 14.30 -10.36 -10.83
CA LEU A 192 14.20 -11.02 -9.53
C LEU A 192 15.07 -10.35 -8.46
N GLU A 193 16.29 -9.93 -8.79
CA GLU A 193 17.17 -9.20 -7.86
C GLU A 193 16.54 -7.86 -7.44
N LYS A 194 16.01 -7.10 -8.40
CA LYS A 194 15.31 -5.84 -8.12
C LYS A 194 14.07 -6.07 -7.27
N VAL A 195 13.24 -7.07 -7.60
CA VAL A 195 12.06 -7.44 -6.81
C VAL A 195 12.46 -7.78 -5.36
N PHE A 196 13.53 -8.56 -5.19
CA PHE A 196 14.05 -8.91 -3.87
C PHE A 196 14.49 -7.66 -3.10
N GLY A 197 15.29 -6.77 -3.71
CA GLY A 197 15.77 -5.54 -3.08
C GLY A 197 14.64 -4.59 -2.67
N TYR A 198 13.64 -4.42 -3.54
CA TYR A 198 12.45 -3.62 -3.22
C TYR A 198 11.64 -4.22 -2.07
N MET A 199 11.48 -5.55 -2.06
CA MET A 199 10.79 -6.25 -0.99
C MET A 199 11.50 -6.13 0.36
N GLU A 200 12.83 -6.22 0.38
CA GLU A 200 13.64 -5.99 1.59
C GLU A 200 13.43 -4.60 2.18
N GLY A 201 13.43 -3.57 1.32
CA GLY A 201 13.14 -2.19 1.73
C GLY A 201 11.77 -2.05 2.39
N GLU A 202 10.74 -2.60 1.74
CA GLU A 202 9.35 -2.57 2.24
C GLU A 202 9.19 -3.31 3.58
N ILE A 203 9.82 -4.48 3.72
CA ILE A 203 9.84 -5.23 4.98
C ILE A 203 10.48 -4.38 6.09
N GLY A 204 11.59 -3.71 5.80
CA GLY A 204 12.27 -2.80 6.73
C GLY A 204 11.33 -1.68 7.23
N VAL A 205 10.60 -1.04 6.31
CA VAL A 205 9.61 0.01 6.64
C VAL A 205 8.50 -0.56 7.52
N LEU A 206 7.88 -1.68 7.13
CA LEU A 206 6.80 -2.32 7.86
C LEU A 206 7.22 -2.74 9.28
N GLN A 207 8.46 -3.20 9.45
CA GLN A 207 9.00 -3.54 10.77
C GLN A 207 9.17 -2.30 11.66
N VAL A 208 9.64 -1.17 11.12
CA VAL A 208 9.74 0.10 11.84
C VAL A 208 8.34 0.58 12.27
N GLU A 209 7.37 0.58 11.35
CA GLU A 209 5.98 0.96 11.65
C GLU A 209 5.38 0.08 12.75
N LYS A 210 5.60 -1.24 12.69
CA LYS A 210 5.14 -2.19 13.71
C LYS A 210 5.76 -1.87 15.09
N ARG A 211 7.05 -1.54 15.15
CA ARG A 211 7.72 -1.14 16.40
C ARG A 211 7.13 0.15 16.97
N ILE A 212 6.91 1.16 16.13
CA ILE A 212 6.29 2.43 16.53
C ILE A 212 4.88 2.20 17.08
N ARG A 213 4.05 1.44 16.34
CA ARG A 213 2.68 1.11 16.74
C ARG A 213 2.64 0.40 18.10
N ASN A 214 3.54 -0.55 18.32
CA ASN A 214 3.64 -1.26 19.60
C ASN A 214 4.06 -0.33 20.75
N ARG A 215 4.98 0.62 20.51
CA ARG A 215 5.39 1.60 21.51
C ARG A 215 4.25 2.54 21.88
N VAL A 216 3.53 3.08 20.89
CA VAL A 216 2.37 3.94 21.10
C VAL A 216 1.28 3.18 21.88
N LYS A 217 0.98 1.93 21.49
CA LYS A 217 -0.01 1.09 22.19
C LYS A 217 0.33 0.91 23.67
N ARG A 218 1.58 0.55 24.00
CA ARG A 218 2.04 0.39 25.40
C ARG A 218 1.93 1.68 26.19
N GLN A 219 2.27 2.82 25.58
CA GLN A 219 2.16 4.12 26.23
C GLN A 219 0.69 4.47 26.52
N MET A 220 -0.21 4.24 25.57
CA MET A 220 -1.65 4.45 25.76
C MET A 220 -2.22 3.55 26.85
N GLU A 221 -1.88 2.26 26.86
CA GLU A 221 -2.32 1.32 27.89
C GLU A 221 -1.84 1.75 29.29
N LYS A 222 -0.61 2.27 29.39
CA LYS A 222 -0.07 2.83 30.65
C LYS A 222 -0.86 4.06 31.08
N THR A 223 -1.07 5.03 30.20
CA THR A 223 -1.82 6.27 30.52
C THR A 223 -3.28 5.97 30.87
N GLN A 224 -3.95 5.06 30.16
CA GLN A 224 -5.31 4.63 30.51
C GLN A 224 -5.36 3.94 31.87
N ARG A 225 -4.38 3.08 32.18
CA ARG A 225 -4.28 2.43 33.48
C ARG A 225 -4.05 3.43 34.61
N GLU A 226 -3.13 4.38 34.43
CA GLU A 226 -2.86 5.44 35.40
C GLU A 226 -4.09 6.33 35.63
N TYR A 227 -4.77 6.73 34.56
CA TYR A 227 -6.03 7.48 34.65
C TYR A 227 -7.09 6.69 35.45
N TYR A 228 -7.30 5.42 35.09
CA TYR A 228 -8.28 4.57 35.76
C TYR A 228 -7.97 4.37 37.25
N LEU A 229 -6.71 4.10 37.60
CA LEU A 229 -6.28 3.94 38.99
C LEU A 229 -6.44 5.23 39.79
N ASN A 230 -6.13 6.40 39.22
CA ASN A 230 -6.32 7.68 39.89
C ASN A 230 -7.80 8.00 40.15
N GLU A 231 -8.68 7.71 39.19
CA GLU A 231 -10.12 7.87 39.39
C GLU A 231 -10.66 6.89 40.44
N GLN A 232 -10.16 5.65 40.48
CA GLN A 232 -10.47 4.70 41.56
C GLN A 232 -10.01 5.21 42.94
N LEU A 233 -8.79 5.75 43.04
CA LEU A 233 -8.28 6.31 44.30
C LEU A 233 -9.13 7.48 44.78
N LYS A 234 -9.52 8.40 43.90
CA LYS A 234 -10.44 9.50 44.24
C LYS A 234 -11.79 8.99 44.72
N ALA A 235 -12.34 7.97 44.06
CA ALA A 235 -13.60 7.37 44.48
C ALA A 235 -13.49 6.70 45.85
N ILE A 236 -12.40 5.97 46.13
CA ILE A 236 -12.13 5.35 47.43
C ILE A 236 -11.98 6.42 48.52
N GLN A 237 -11.21 7.49 48.29
CA GLN A 237 -11.06 8.59 49.25
C GLN A 237 -12.40 9.25 49.60
N LYS A 238 -13.27 9.42 48.59
CA LYS A 238 -14.63 9.93 48.77
C LYS A 238 -15.52 8.98 49.59
N GLU A 239 -15.43 7.67 49.37
CA GLU A 239 -16.21 6.64 50.11
C GLU A 239 -15.68 6.40 51.53
N LEU A 240 -14.37 6.52 51.77
CA LEU A 240 -13.75 6.38 53.10
C LEU A 240 -13.98 7.60 54.01
N GLY A 241 -14.63 8.66 53.52
CA GLY A 241 -14.88 9.87 54.30
C GLY A 241 -13.65 10.78 54.47
N GLU A 242 -12.49 10.38 53.94
CA GLU A 242 -11.30 11.25 53.80
C GLU A 242 -11.39 12.09 52.52
N GLY A 243 -12.52 12.79 52.35
CA GLY A 243 -12.54 13.96 51.48
C GLY A 243 -11.58 15.03 52.02
N GLU A 244 -11.38 16.11 51.26
CA GLU A 244 -10.57 17.28 51.69
C GLU A 244 -10.89 17.75 53.13
N ASP A 245 -12.07 17.42 53.67
CA ASP A 245 -12.51 17.62 55.05
C ASP A 245 -11.55 17.09 56.13
N GLY A 246 -10.83 15.98 55.95
CA GLY A 246 -9.94 15.45 57.00
C GLY A 246 -8.68 16.30 57.23
N ARG A 247 -8.20 17.00 56.20
CA ARG A 247 -7.17 18.03 56.33
C ARG A 247 -7.75 19.37 56.76
N ASP A 248 -8.99 19.64 56.36
CA ASP A 248 -9.70 20.87 56.71
C ASP A 248 -10.13 20.88 58.19
N GLU A 249 -10.43 19.73 58.81
CA GLU A 249 -10.80 19.66 60.24
C GLU A 249 -9.64 20.07 61.16
N MET A 250 -8.42 19.58 60.89
CA MET A 250 -7.21 19.99 61.61
C MET A 250 -6.94 21.49 61.45
N ALA A 251 -7.01 21.99 60.21
CA ALA A 251 -6.81 23.41 59.91
C ALA A 251 -7.92 24.30 60.49
N GLU A 252 -9.17 23.83 60.49
CA GLU A 252 -10.31 24.50 61.11
C GLU A 252 -10.20 24.55 62.62
N LEU A 253 -9.74 23.46 63.26
CA LEU A 253 -9.52 23.42 64.71
C LEU A 253 -8.38 24.39 65.09
N GLU A 254 -7.30 24.43 64.32
CA GLU A 254 -6.20 25.37 64.51
C GLU A 254 -6.66 26.83 64.34
N ASP A 255 -7.50 27.13 63.35
CA ASP A 255 -8.04 28.47 63.12
C ASP A 255 -9.08 28.87 64.19
N LYS A 256 -9.90 27.92 64.68
CA LYS A 256 -10.80 28.12 65.83
C LYS A 256 -10.02 28.40 67.12
N ILE A 257 -8.90 27.71 67.36
CA ILE A 257 -8.04 28.00 68.51
C ILE A 257 -7.42 29.40 68.41
N ASN A 258 -7.03 29.80 67.21
CA ASN A 258 -6.44 31.10 66.97
C ASN A 258 -7.44 32.27 67.12
N LYS A 259 -8.69 32.09 66.72
CA LYS A 259 -9.74 33.12 66.81
C LYS A 259 -10.37 33.24 68.21
N THR A 260 -10.28 32.20 69.03
CA THR A 260 -10.87 32.20 70.37
C THR A 260 -9.92 32.88 71.37
N LYS A 261 -10.43 33.83 72.17
CA LYS A 261 -9.64 34.52 73.20
C LYS A 261 -9.48 33.65 74.44
N PHE A 262 -8.56 32.70 74.37
CA PHE A 262 -8.16 31.90 75.51
C PHE A 262 -7.26 32.70 76.48
N THR A 263 -7.29 32.35 77.76
CA THR A 263 -6.18 32.67 78.67
C THR A 263 -4.93 31.91 78.22
N LYS A 264 -3.74 32.42 78.57
CA LYS A 264 -2.46 31.87 78.07
C LYS A 264 -2.33 30.35 78.34
N GLU A 265 -2.70 29.93 79.55
CA GLU A 265 -2.70 28.52 79.99
C GLU A 265 -3.66 27.62 79.19
N ALA A 266 -4.85 28.14 78.85
CA ALA A 266 -5.84 27.38 78.08
C ALA A 266 -5.45 27.25 76.61
N ARG A 267 -4.81 28.27 76.03
CA ARG A 267 -4.30 28.22 74.66
C ARG A 267 -3.17 27.20 74.52
N ASP A 268 -2.21 27.23 75.44
CA ASP A 268 -1.05 26.32 75.40
C ASP A 268 -1.50 24.85 75.55
N LYS A 269 -2.51 24.57 76.37
CA LYS A 269 -3.09 23.22 76.49
C LYS A 269 -3.89 22.79 75.25
N ALA A 270 -4.63 23.70 74.63
CA ALA A 270 -5.40 23.40 73.43
C ALA A 270 -4.50 23.13 72.21
N ILE A 271 -3.36 23.82 72.09
CA ILE A 271 -2.35 23.56 71.05
C ILE A 271 -1.62 22.23 71.31
N ALA A 272 -1.41 21.85 72.57
CA ALA A 272 -0.73 20.60 72.92
C ALA A 272 -1.58 19.33 72.71
N GLU A 273 -2.92 19.47 72.66
CA GLU A 273 -3.89 18.38 72.48
C GLU A 273 -4.45 18.31 71.04
N LEU A 274 -4.05 19.25 70.17
CA LEU A 274 -4.39 19.28 68.73
C LEU A 274 -3.45 18.37 67.93
#